data_AF-A0AAF0IRK2-F1
#
_entry.id   AF-A0AAF0IRK2-F1
#
_cell.length_a   1.000
_cell.length_b   1.000
_cell.length_c   1.000
_cell.angle_alpha   90.00
_cell.angle_beta   90.00
_cell.angle_gamma   90.00
#
_symmetry.space_group_name_H-M   'P 1'
#
loop_
_entity.id
_entity.type
_entity.pdbx_description
1 polymer ?
#
loop_
_entity_poly.entity_id
_entity_poly.type
_entity_poly.pdbx_seq_one_letter_code
_entity_poly.pdbx_strand_id
1 'polypeptide(L)'
;MSWEAESRRVRQVQQRLDAKLTAYSQLASDAASSSSPFGAAPSVAVDMNSGATSSTPDPGSLEAEIQALLMQYAESQAELSTFLNDPALPPTQTQLHTIQRHRELLMELERDFFRTKTNLLHALSRKQLLGHVKEDINAYRAQHASETQAYLDERERLDRSQRMMDETLDQAFATQSDFRAQRAQLQNTLQRMTHAAAQIPGLNSIITLITRRRRRDTVILAVLIGVCVVILLLVGTRR
;
A
#
# COMPACT_ATOMS: atom_id res chain seq x y z
N MET A 1 -75.15 -19.93 -6.74
CA MET A 1 -73.92 -19.92 -5.90
C MET A 1 -74.22 -19.08 -4.68
N SER A 2 -73.92 -19.56 -3.47
CA SER A 2 -74.28 -18.85 -2.24
C SER A 2 -73.30 -17.70 -1.97
N TRP A 3 -73.82 -16.53 -1.59
CA TRP A 3 -73.05 -15.37 -1.12
C TRP A 3 -71.92 -15.74 -0.14
N GLU A 4 -72.19 -16.71 0.74
CA GLU A 4 -71.22 -17.20 1.72
C GLU A 4 -70.03 -17.97 1.12
N ALA A 5 -70.20 -18.62 -0.03
CA ALA A 5 -69.13 -19.32 -0.72
C ALA A 5 -68.16 -18.31 -1.36
N GLU A 6 -68.70 -17.29 -2.03
CA GLU A 6 -67.90 -16.22 -2.64
C GLU A 6 -67.20 -15.36 -1.58
N SER A 7 -67.91 -15.02 -0.51
CA SER A 7 -67.33 -14.30 0.62
C SER A 7 -66.21 -15.09 1.32
N ARG A 8 -66.30 -16.43 1.37
CA ARG A 8 -65.22 -17.30 1.86
C ARG A 8 -64.02 -17.28 0.91
N ARG A 9 -64.24 -17.31 -0.40
CA ARG A 9 -63.18 -17.25 -1.42
C ARG A 9 -62.41 -15.92 -1.35
N VAL A 10 -63.10 -14.79 -1.28
CA VAL A 10 -62.48 -13.46 -1.14
C VAL A 10 -61.60 -13.38 0.11
N ARG A 11 -62.08 -13.89 1.25
CA ARG A 11 -61.28 -13.95 2.50
C ARG A 11 -60.04 -14.84 2.38
N GLN A 12 -60.13 -15.96 1.65
CA GLN A 12 -58.97 -16.83 1.43
C GLN A 12 -57.92 -16.19 0.54
N VAL A 13 -58.32 -15.50 -0.53
CA VAL A 13 -57.41 -14.75 -1.41
C VAL A 13 -56.74 -13.61 -0.63
N GLN A 14 -57.52 -12.89 0.19
CA GLN A 14 -56.99 -11.85 1.07
C GLN A 14 -55.92 -12.40 2.04
N GLN A 15 -56.19 -13.49 2.74
CA GLN A 15 -55.23 -14.07 3.68
C GLN A 15 -53.92 -14.50 3.01
N ARG A 16 -54.00 -15.01 1.77
CA ARG A 16 -52.82 -15.36 0.98
C ARG A 16 -52.02 -14.13 0.57
N LEU A 17 -52.72 -13.07 0.16
CA LEU A 17 -52.12 -11.79 -0.22
C LEU A 17 -51.41 -11.14 0.97
N ASP A 18 -52.05 -11.08 2.15
CA ASP A 18 -51.48 -10.54 3.38
C ASP A 18 -50.20 -11.29 3.81
N ALA A 19 -50.22 -12.62 3.72
CA ALA A 19 -49.05 -13.45 4.03
C ALA A 19 -47.87 -13.17 3.08
N LYS A 20 -48.14 -13.03 1.78
CA LYS A 20 -47.12 -12.74 0.76
C LYS A 20 -46.59 -11.31 0.88
N LEU A 21 -47.44 -10.34 1.18
CA LEU A 21 -47.05 -8.94 1.38
C LEU A 21 -46.18 -8.80 2.64
N THR A 22 -46.49 -9.54 3.71
CA THR A 22 -45.63 -9.60 4.90
C THR A 22 -44.26 -10.16 4.57
N ALA A 23 -44.19 -11.29 3.84
CA ALA A 23 -42.91 -11.87 3.41
C ALA A 23 -42.10 -10.91 2.52
N TYR A 24 -42.76 -10.20 1.61
CA TYR A 24 -42.13 -9.19 0.76
C TYR A 24 -41.63 -7.98 1.57
N SER A 25 -42.38 -7.52 2.56
CA SER A 25 -41.98 -6.44 3.46
C SER A 25 -40.76 -6.81 4.31
N GLN A 26 -40.66 -8.07 4.76
CA GLN A 26 -39.49 -8.58 5.47
C GLN A 26 -38.26 -8.58 4.58
N LEU A 27 -38.39 -9.03 3.33
CA LEU A 27 -37.31 -8.99 2.35
C LEU A 27 -36.87 -7.54 2.06
N ALA A 28 -37.80 -6.60 1.95
CA ALA A 28 -37.49 -5.19 1.78
C ALA A 28 -36.78 -4.60 3.01
N SER A 29 -37.17 -4.99 4.22
CA SER A 29 -36.51 -4.56 5.45
C SER A 29 -35.10 -5.14 5.60
N ASP A 30 -34.89 -6.38 5.17
CA ASP A 30 -33.59 -7.04 5.19
C ASP A 30 -32.63 -6.40 4.17
N ALA A 31 -33.13 -6.14 2.95
CA ALA A 31 -32.41 -5.37 1.93
C ALA A 31 -32.07 -3.95 2.39
N ALA A 32 -32.94 -3.30 3.16
CA ALA A 32 -32.67 -1.98 3.74
C ALA A 32 -31.64 -2.05 4.88
N SER A 33 -31.71 -3.05 5.76
CA SER A 33 -30.81 -3.20 6.91
C SER A 33 -29.37 -3.53 6.48
N SER A 34 -29.22 -4.40 5.49
CA SER A 34 -27.92 -4.74 4.88
C SER A 34 -27.26 -3.56 4.14
N SER A 35 -28.00 -2.49 3.86
CA SER A 35 -27.48 -1.27 3.24
C SER A 35 -26.95 -0.22 4.23
N SER A 36 -27.05 -0.45 5.54
CA SER A 36 -26.61 0.50 6.57
C SER A 36 -25.08 0.61 6.65
N PRO A 37 -24.48 1.79 6.41
CA PRO A 37 -23.01 1.95 6.42
C PRO A 37 -22.36 1.91 7.81
N PHE A 38 -23.14 2.10 8.88
CA PHE A 38 -22.62 2.37 10.23
C PHE A 38 -22.82 1.19 11.22
N GLY A 39 -23.39 0.08 10.77
CA GLY A 39 -23.83 -1.02 11.63
C GLY A 39 -22.80 -2.13 11.93
N ALA A 40 -21.64 -2.13 11.28
CA ALA A 40 -20.64 -3.17 11.49
C ALA A 40 -19.25 -2.53 11.68
N ALA A 41 -18.81 -2.49 12.94
CA ALA A 41 -17.40 -2.37 13.26
C ALA A 41 -16.61 -3.44 12.50
N PRO A 42 -15.30 -3.24 12.20
CA PRO A 42 -14.49 -4.24 11.53
C PRO A 42 -14.14 -5.34 12.55
N SER A 43 -15.11 -6.14 12.97
CA SER A 43 -14.79 -7.47 13.47
C SER A 43 -14.27 -8.22 12.27
N VAL A 44 -13.04 -8.71 12.36
CA VAL A 44 -12.46 -9.73 11.50
C VAL A 44 -13.53 -10.77 11.12
N ALA A 45 -14.16 -10.55 9.97
CA ALA A 45 -15.12 -11.49 9.43
C ALA A 45 -14.27 -12.64 8.91
N VAL A 46 -14.06 -13.62 9.79
CA VAL A 46 -13.89 -15.00 9.37
C VAL A 46 -14.88 -15.20 8.23
N ASP A 47 -14.34 -15.56 7.07
CA ASP A 47 -15.08 -16.04 5.91
C ASP A 47 -15.83 -17.30 6.33
N MET A 48 -16.89 -17.07 7.08
CA MET A 48 -17.94 -18.04 7.30
C MET A 48 -18.75 -17.91 6.03
N ASN A 49 -18.24 -18.57 4.99
CA ASN A 49 -18.98 -19.23 3.93
C ASN A 49 -20.07 -20.10 4.58
N SER A 50 -21.02 -19.43 5.24
CA SER A 50 -22.33 -19.93 5.51
C SER A 50 -22.92 -20.00 4.12
N GLY A 51 -22.86 -21.20 3.55
CA GLY A 51 -23.75 -21.59 2.48
C GLY A 51 -25.17 -21.27 2.91
N ALA A 52 -25.59 -20.03 2.67
CA ALA A 52 -26.98 -19.64 2.61
C ALA A 52 -27.49 -20.05 1.23
N THR A 53 -27.42 -21.36 0.97
CA THR A 53 -28.52 -22.08 0.35
C THR A 53 -29.72 -21.94 1.29
N SER A 54 -30.32 -20.76 1.32
CA SER A 54 -31.67 -20.56 1.78
C SER A 54 -32.35 -19.82 0.67
N SER A 55 -33.22 -20.54 -0.02
CA SER A 55 -34.32 -20.10 -0.87
C SER A 55 -34.90 -18.71 -0.53
N THR A 56 -34.15 -17.63 -0.72
CA THR A 56 -34.71 -16.28 -0.79
C THR A 56 -35.35 -16.22 -2.16
N PRO A 57 -36.69 -16.21 -2.25
CA PRO A 57 -37.35 -16.12 -3.54
C PRO A 57 -36.87 -14.85 -4.22
N ASP A 58 -36.60 -14.91 -5.52
CA ASP A 58 -36.22 -13.72 -6.27
C ASP A 58 -37.27 -12.62 -6.01
N PRO A 59 -36.88 -11.39 -5.63
CA PRO A 59 -37.83 -10.32 -5.31
C PRO A 59 -38.79 -10.07 -6.49
N GLY A 60 -38.31 -10.21 -7.72
CA GLY A 60 -39.14 -10.11 -8.92
C GLY A 60 -40.20 -11.22 -9.06
N SER A 61 -39.91 -12.44 -8.60
CA SER A 61 -40.87 -13.55 -8.62
C SER A 61 -42.01 -13.32 -7.62
N LEU A 62 -41.69 -12.80 -6.43
CA LEU A 62 -42.68 -12.43 -5.42
C LEU A 62 -43.51 -11.23 -5.85
N GLU A 63 -42.91 -10.22 -6.49
CA GLU A 63 -43.64 -9.09 -7.04
C GLU A 63 -44.67 -9.52 -8.07
N ALA A 64 -44.30 -10.39 -9.01
CA ALA A 64 -45.21 -10.91 -10.02
C ALA A 64 -46.35 -11.74 -9.39
N GLU A 65 -46.05 -12.55 -8.38
CA GLU A 65 -47.05 -13.33 -7.65
C GLU A 65 -48.03 -12.44 -6.87
N ILE A 66 -47.53 -11.38 -6.20
CA ILE A 66 -48.37 -10.41 -5.48
C ILE A 66 -49.26 -9.63 -6.44
N GLN A 67 -48.75 -9.21 -7.61
CA GLN A 67 -49.55 -8.55 -8.64
C GLN A 67 -50.67 -9.46 -9.17
N ALA A 68 -50.38 -10.74 -9.41
CA ALA A 68 -51.40 -11.70 -9.83
C ALA A 68 -52.47 -11.92 -8.75
N LEU A 69 -52.08 -11.98 -7.47
CA LEU A 69 -53.01 -12.08 -6.34
C LEU A 69 -53.86 -10.82 -6.15
N LEU A 70 -53.31 -9.62 -6.37
CA LEU A 70 -54.06 -8.36 -6.37
C LEU A 70 -55.11 -8.34 -7.48
N MET A 71 -54.76 -8.76 -8.70
CA MET A 71 -55.72 -8.89 -9.80
C MET A 71 -56.82 -9.91 -9.47
N GLN A 72 -56.45 -11.08 -8.92
CA GLN A 72 -57.42 -12.10 -8.51
C GLN A 72 -58.35 -11.60 -7.40
N TYR A 73 -57.84 -10.82 -6.46
CA TYR A 73 -58.64 -10.21 -5.40
C TYR A 73 -59.62 -9.18 -5.97
N ALA A 74 -59.16 -8.32 -6.90
CA ALA A 74 -60.02 -7.37 -7.61
C ALA A 74 -61.15 -8.06 -8.41
N GLU A 75 -60.84 -9.16 -9.09
CA GLU A 75 -61.81 -9.96 -9.84
C GLU A 75 -62.85 -10.60 -8.91
N SER A 76 -62.40 -11.29 -7.85
CA SER A 76 -63.30 -11.91 -6.87
C SER A 76 -64.18 -10.88 -6.15
N GLN A 77 -63.66 -9.67 -5.95
CA GLN A 77 -64.43 -8.56 -5.42
C GLN A 77 -65.48 -8.04 -6.43
N ALA A 78 -65.12 -7.93 -7.70
CA ALA A 78 -66.03 -7.52 -8.76
C ALA A 78 -67.19 -8.52 -8.88
N GLU A 79 -66.91 -9.82 -8.88
CA GLU A 79 -67.91 -10.89 -8.84
C GLU A 79 -68.83 -10.78 -7.61
N LEU A 80 -68.26 -10.56 -6.43
CA LEU A 80 -69.03 -10.38 -5.20
C LEU A 80 -69.91 -9.11 -5.26
N SER A 81 -69.49 -8.07 -5.97
CA SER A 81 -70.27 -6.86 -6.22
C SER A 81 -71.38 -7.03 -7.26
N THR A 82 -71.19 -7.85 -8.29
CA THR A 82 -72.23 -8.15 -9.29
C THR A 82 -73.34 -8.99 -8.69
N PHE A 83 -73.01 -9.95 -7.81
CA PHE A 83 -74.00 -10.71 -7.03
C PHE A 83 -74.88 -9.81 -6.14
N LEU A 84 -74.36 -8.67 -5.67
CA LEU A 84 -75.11 -7.73 -4.84
C LEU A 84 -76.05 -6.80 -5.64
N ASN A 85 -75.82 -6.70 -6.95
CA ASN A 85 -76.62 -5.90 -7.88
C ASN A 85 -77.71 -6.73 -8.60
N ASP A 86 -77.91 -7.99 -8.21
CA ASP A 86 -78.97 -8.84 -8.75
C ASP A 86 -80.36 -8.27 -8.35
N PRO A 87 -81.23 -7.89 -9.31
CA PRO A 87 -82.53 -7.28 -9.03
C PRO A 87 -83.52 -8.20 -8.30
N ALA A 88 -83.22 -9.50 -8.15
CA ALA A 88 -84.12 -10.46 -7.53
C ALA A 88 -84.17 -10.39 -5.99
N LEU A 89 -83.14 -9.84 -5.31
CA LEU A 89 -83.13 -9.69 -3.85
C LEU A 89 -82.50 -8.34 -3.43
N PRO A 90 -83.17 -7.53 -2.59
CA PRO A 90 -82.57 -6.30 -2.08
C PRO A 90 -81.38 -6.64 -1.15
N PRO A 91 -80.22 -5.97 -1.33
CA PRO A 91 -79.01 -6.27 -0.58
C PRO A 91 -79.14 -5.88 0.89
N THR A 92 -78.60 -6.71 1.78
CA THR A 92 -78.60 -6.41 3.22
C THR A 92 -77.56 -5.33 3.54
N GLN A 93 -77.85 -4.40 4.45
CA GLN A 93 -76.93 -3.33 4.87
C GLN A 93 -75.54 -3.84 5.27
N THR A 94 -75.47 -5.03 5.88
CA THR A 94 -74.22 -5.71 6.26
C THR A 94 -73.40 -6.17 5.05
N GLN A 95 -74.07 -6.61 3.98
CA GLN A 95 -73.41 -7.04 2.74
C GLN A 95 -72.82 -5.84 2.01
N LEU A 96 -73.56 -4.73 1.90
CA LEU A 96 -73.06 -3.47 1.33
C LEU A 96 -71.82 -2.97 2.06
N HIS A 97 -71.85 -2.95 3.40
CA HIS A 97 -70.69 -2.55 4.22
C HIS A 97 -69.50 -3.49 4.04
N THR A 98 -69.74 -4.80 3.85
CA THR A 98 -68.68 -5.78 3.61
C THR A 98 -67.97 -5.52 2.27
N ILE A 99 -68.71 -5.18 1.21
CA ILE A 99 -68.13 -4.83 -0.09
C ILE A 99 -67.33 -3.54 -0.01
N GLN A 100 -67.89 -2.52 0.64
CA GLN A 100 -67.23 -1.24 0.89
C GLN A 100 -65.86 -1.47 1.55
N ARG A 101 -65.83 -2.26 2.62
CA ARG A 101 -64.60 -2.63 3.32
C ARG A 101 -63.61 -3.35 2.42
N HIS A 102 -64.06 -4.30 1.59
CA HIS A 102 -63.16 -4.97 0.65
C HIS A 102 -62.56 -3.99 -0.37
N ARG A 103 -63.25 -2.90 -0.76
CA ARG A 103 -62.74 -1.87 -1.70
C ARG A 103 -61.65 -1.05 -1.04
N GLU A 104 -61.89 -0.61 0.19
CA GLU A 104 -60.91 0.11 0.99
C GLU A 104 -59.66 -0.74 1.23
N LEU A 105 -59.85 -2.03 1.52
CA LEU A 105 -58.76 -2.98 1.76
C LEU A 105 -57.92 -3.21 0.50
N LEU A 106 -58.56 -3.32 -0.67
CA LEU A 106 -57.84 -3.42 -1.96
C LEU A 106 -56.94 -2.20 -2.18
N MET A 107 -57.48 -1.00 -2.00
CA MET A 107 -56.73 0.24 -2.19
C MET A 107 -55.55 0.35 -1.21
N GLU A 108 -55.73 -0.06 0.04
CA GLU A 108 -54.65 -0.06 1.03
C GLU A 108 -53.56 -1.08 0.68
N LEU A 109 -53.93 -2.29 0.25
CA LEU A 109 -52.96 -3.31 -0.16
C LEU A 109 -52.15 -2.91 -1.40
N GLU A 110 -52.78 -2.27 -2.38
CA GLU A 110 -52.08 -1.73 -3.55
C GLU A 110 -51.10 -0.62 -3.15
N ARG A 111 -51.52 0.26 -2.24
CA ARG A 111 -50.68 1.33 -1.71
C ARG A 111 -49.48 0.76 -0.95
N ASP A 112 -49.70 -0.22 -0.08
CA ASP A 112 -48.64 -0.86 0.71
C ASP A 112 -47.68 -1.65 -0.18
N PHE A 113 -48.18 -2.33 -1.20
CA PHE A 113 -47.35 -3.00 -2.20
C PHE A 113 -46.47 -1.99 -2.96
N PHE A 114 -47.04 -0.88 -3.43
CA PHE A 114 -46.27 0.14 -4.15
C PHE A 114 -45.22 0.81 -3.24
N ARG A 115 -45.58 1.08 -1.98
CA ARG A 115 -44.67 1.64 -0.97
C ARG A 115 -43.51 0.68 -0.65
N THR A 116 -43.79 -0.60 -0.45
CA THR A 116 -42.73 -1.59 -0.18
C THR A 116 -41.83 -1.79 -1.39
N LYS A 117 -42.39 -1.82 -2.61
CA LYS A 117 -41.64 -1.90 -3.86
C LYS A 117 -40.70 -0.72 -4.07
N THR A 118 -41.19 0.51 -3.91
CA THR A 118 -40.36 1.72 -4.04
C THR A 118 -39.23 1.73 -3.01
N ASN A 119 -39.51 1.34 -1.76
CA ASN A 119 -38.48 1.19 -0.72
C ASN A 119 -37.41 0.16 -1.10
N LEU A 120 -37.81 -1.00 -1.64
CA LEU A 120 -36.87 -2.04 -2.09
C LEU A 120 -35.98 -1.53 -3.24
N LEU A 121 -36.56 -0.85 -4.24
CA LEU A 121 -35.80 -0.26 -5.34
C LEU A 121 -34.79 0.79 -4.85
N HIS A 122 -35.18 1.64 -3.89
CA HIS A 122 -34.26 2.59 -3.27
C HIS A 122 -33.12 1.90 -2.50
N ALA A 123 -33.40 0.82 -1.78
CA ALA A 123 -32.39 0.04 -1.07
C ALA A 123 -31.40 -0.62 -2.05
N LEU A 124 -31.90 -1.22 -3.15
CA LEU A 124 -31.08 -1.83 -4.19
C LEU A 124 -30.22 -0.80 -4.93
N SER A 125 -30.80 0.34 -5.32
CA SER A 125 -30.08 1.44 -5.96
C SER A 125 -28.95 1.97 -5.06
N ARG A 126 -29.22 2.14 -3.76
CA ARG A 126 -28.20 2.52 -2.78
C ARG A 126 -27.09 1.48 -2.69
N LYS A 127 -27.43 0.19 -2.64
CA LYS A 127 -26.44 -0.90 -2.62
C LYS A 127 -25.57 -0.89 -3.88
N GLN A 128 -26.15 -0.67 -5.05
CA GLN A 128 -25.42 -0.60 -6.31
C GLN A 128 -24.45 0.60 -6.36
N LEU A 129 -24.91 1.78 -5.94
CA LEU A 129 -24.07 2.98 -5.84
C LEU A 129 -22.92 2.79 -4.84
N LEU A 130 -23.19 2.24 -3.66
CA LEU A 130 -22.16 1.96 -2.65
C LEU A 130 -21.19 0.84 -3.09
N GLY A 131 -21.67 -0.13 -3.87
CA GLY A 131 -20.82 -1.16 -4.47
C GLY A 131 -19.77 -0.55 -5.39
N HIS A 132 -20.17 0.39 -6.25
CA HIS A 132 -19.24 1.10 -7.14
C HIS A 132 -18.24 1.95 -6.36
N VAL A 133 -18.70 2.73 -5.37
CA VAL A 133 -17.81 3.58 -4.56
C VAL A 133 -16.82 2.74 -3.75
N LYS A 134 -17.26 1.60 -3.20
CA LYS A 134 -16.37 0.70 -2.46
C LYS A 134 -15.29 0.10 -3.37
N GLU A 135 -15.66 -0.27 -4.59
CA GLU A 135 -14.70 -0.76 -5.59
C GLU A 135 -13.69 0.32 -5.97
N ASP A 136 -14.15 1.55 -6.24
CA ASP A 136 -13.28 2.69 -6.55
C ASP A 136 -12.32 3.02 -5.40
N ILE A 137 -12.81 3.01 -4.16
CA ILE A 137 -11.97 3.25 -2.96
C ILE A 137 -10.92 2.15 -2.80
N ASN A 138 -11.31 0.89 -3.04
CA ASN A 138 -10.37 -0.23 -2.97
C ASN A 138 -9.31 -0.14 -4.07
N ALA A 139 -9.71 0.19 -5.29
CA ALA A 139 -8.79 0.41 -6.41
C ALA A 139 -7.82 1.56 -6.13
N TYR A 140 -8.33 2.69 -5.65
CA TYR A 140 -7.53 3.84 -5.23
C TYR A 140 -6.55 3.46 -4.11
N ARG A 141 -7.03 2.77 -3.06
CA ARG A 141 -6.18 2.32 -1.96
C ARG A 141 -5.10 1.34 -2.42
N ALA A 142 -5.41 0.42 -3.34
CA ALA A 142 -4.43 -0.50 -3.89
C ALA A 142 -3.35 0.23 -4.69
N GLN A 143 -3.74 1.23 -5.49
CA GLN A 143 -2.81 2.07 -6.23
C GLN A 143 -1.91 2.90 -5.30
N HIS A 144 -2.48 3.56 -4.29
CA HIS A 144 -1.72 4.40 -3.35
C HIS A 144 -0.95 3.62 -2.28
N ALA A 145 -1.33 2.37 -2.00
CA ALA A 145 -0.52 1.48 -1.16
C ALA A 145 0.84 1.21 -1.79
N SER A 146 0.89 1.05 -3.12
CA SER A 146 2.14 0.93 -3.89
C SER A 146 2.98 2.21 -3.80
N GLU A 147 2.36 3.38 -3.97
CA GLU A 147 3.08 4.67 -3.82
C GLU A 147 3.62 4.87 -2.40
N THR A 148 2.82 4.55 -1.38
CA THR A 148 3.25 4.65 0.03
C THR A 148 4.44 3.73 0.30
N GLN A 149 4.41 2.51 -0.22
CA GLN A 149 5.55 1.59 -0.13
C GLN A 149 6.78 2.13 -0.89
N ALA A 150 6.59 2.72 -2.07
CA ALA A 150 7.68 3.33 -2.83
C ALA A 150 8.32 4.51 -2.06
N TYR A 151 7.53 5.36 -1.40
CA TYR A 151 8.05 6.43 -0.55
C TYR A 151 8.81 5.90 0.68
N LEU A 152 8.36 4.80 1.27
CA LEU A 152 9.05 4.15 2.39
C LEU A 152 10.39 3.55 1.94
N ASP A 153 10.44 2.86 0.81
CA ASP A 153 11.70 2.34 0.25
C ASP A 153 12.67 3.47 -0.12
N GLU A 154 12.17 4.56 -0.72
CA GLU A 154 13.01 5.73 -1.02
C GLU A 154 13.59 6.37 0.26
N ARG A 155 12.81 6.41 1.35
CA ARG A 155 13.33 6.85 2.65
C ARG A 155 14.45 5.93 3.15
N GLU A 156 14.30 4.61 3.04
CA GLU A 156 15.38 3.70 3.41
C GLU A 156 16.63 3.89 2.54
N ARG A 157 16.46 4.18 1.24
CA ARG A 157 17.56 4.48 0.32
C ARG A 157 18.28 5.77 0.74
N LEU A 158 17.54 6.81 1.13
CA LEU A 158 18.11 8.05 1.67
C LEU A 158 18.88 7.79 2.97
N ASP A 159 18.32 7.03 3.90
CA ASP A 159 19.00 6.69 5.17
C ASP A 159 20.29 5.88 4.93
N ARG A 160 20.28 4.97 3.95
CA ARG A 160 21.49 4.23 3.52
C ARG A 160 22.52 5.17 2.89
N SER A 161 22.09 6.09 2.03
CA SER A 161 22.96 7.09 1.41
C SER A 161 23.59 8.01 2.45
N GLN A 162 22.83 8.46 3.44
CA GLN A 162 23.32 9.30 4.52
C GLN A 162 24.41 8.59 5.33
N ARG A 163 24.18 7.34 5.74
CA ARG A 163 25.21 6.54 6.45
C ARG A 163 26.48 6.35 5.62
N MET A 164 26.34 6.10 4.31
CA MET A 164 27.49 5.99 3.42
C MET A 164 28.25 7.32 3.33
N MET A 165 27.55 8.46 3.21
CA MET A 165 28.19 9.77 3.21
C MET A 165 28.97 10.01 4.50
N ASP A 166 28.39 9.69 5.66
CA ASP A 166 29.05 9.82 6.96
C ASP A 166 30.32 8.96 7.03
N GLU A 167 30.27 7.71 6.57
CA GLU A 167 31.44 6.82 6.49
C GLU A 167 32.54 7.38 5.57
N THR A 168 32.16 7.91 4.40
CA THR A 168 33.15 8.53 3.48
C THR A 168 33.78 9.80 4.08
N LEU A 169 33.01 10.55 4.87
CA LEU A 169 33.46 11.77 5.52
C LEU A 169 34.42 11.45 6.67
N ASP A 170 34.13 10.41 7.45
CA ASP A 170 35.05 9.88 8.47
C ASP A 170 36.33 9.34 7.83
N GLN A 171 36.24 8.60 6.73
CA GLN A 171 37.41 8.11 6.00
C GLN A 171 38.25 9.28 5.44
N ALA A 172 37.60 10.34 4.94
CA ALA A 172 38.29 11.53 4.46
C ALA A 172 39.03 12.26 5.61
N PHE A 173 38.42 12.37 6.80
CA PHE A 173 39.09 12.94 7.97
C PHE A 173 40.26 12.08 8.46
N ALA A 174 40.10 10.76 8.50
CA ALA A 174 41.18 9.83 8.82
C ALA A 174 42.35 10.00 7.85
N THR A 175 42.07 10.04 6.55
CA THR A 175 43.08 10.23 5.49
C THR A 175 43.77 11.60 5.61
N GLN A 176 43.03 12.67 5.93
CA GLN A 176 43.63 13.99 6.18
C GLN A 176 44.59 13.95 7.38
N SER A 177 44.21 13.25 8.45
CA SER A 177 45.05 13.08 9.63
C SER A 177 46.33 12.27 9.32
N ASP A 178 46.21 11.22 8.52
CA ASP A 178 47.33 10.40 8.07
C ASP A 178 48.29 11.21 7.18
N PHE A 179 47.79 12.02 6.24
CA PHE A 179 48.64 12.90 5.44
C PHE A 179 49.39 13.93 6.29
N ARG A 180 48.77 14.47 7.35
CA ARG A 180 49.46 15.36 8.31
C ARG A 180 50.56 14.62 9.07
N ALA A 181 50.29 13.40 9.54
CA ALA A 181 51.28 12.56 10.22
C ALA A 181 52.44 12.20 9.29
N GLN A 182 52.16 11.80 8.04
CA GLN A 182 53.15 11.52 7.00
C GLN A 182 54.02 12.74 6.70
N ARG A 183 53.42 13.95 6.62
CA ARG A 183 54.19 15.19 6.44
C ARG A 183 55.20 15.41 7.56
N ALA A 184 54.81 15.19 8.81
CA ALA A 184 55.71 15.30 9.96
C ALA A 184 56.83 14.23 9.90
N GLN A 185 56.50 13.00 9.52
CA GLN A 185 57.49 11.94 9.31
C GLN A 185 58.49 12.27 8.19
N LEU A 186 58.01 12.80 7.06
CA LEU A 186 58.87 13.25 5.96
C LEU A 186 59.78 14.40 6.41
N GLN A 187 59.27 15.38 7.17
CA GLN A 187 60.10 16.46 7.73
C GLN A 187 61.19 15.91 8.66
N ASN A 188 60.86 14.98 9.57
CA ASN A 188 61.84 14.31 10.43
C ASN A 188 62.88 13.53 9.61
N THR A 189 62.46 12.90 8.51
CA THR A 189 63.34 12.14 7.62
C THR A 189 64.27 13.07 6.85
N LEU A 190 63.77 14.20 6.35
CA LEU A 190 64.57 15.26 5.73
C LEU A 190 65.56 15.88 6.73
N GLN A 191 65.17 16.09 7.99
CA GLN A 191 66.08 16.55 9.04
C GLN A 191 67.20 15.54 9.33
N ARG A 192 66.88 14.24 9.40
CA ARG A 192 67.90 13.19 9.56
C ARG A 192 68.82 13.09 8.35
N MET A 193 68.27 13.21 7.13
CA MET A 193 69.04 13.18 5.89
C MET A 193 69.97 14.39 5.78
N THR A 194 69.47 15.58 6.10
CA THR A 194 70.31 16.81 6.14
C THR A 194 71.38 16.72 7.23
N HIS A 195 71.07 16.15 8.40
CA HIS A 195 72.07 15.88 9.44
C HIS A 195 73.13 14.85 8.99
N ALA A 196 72.73 13.77 8.32
CA ALA A 196 73.65 12.78 7.75
C ALA A 196 74.53 13.42 6.66
N ALA A 197 73.95 14.24 5.78
CA ALA A 197 74.69 15.00 4.78
C ALA A 197 75.67 16.00 5.42
N ALA A 198 75.33 16.57 6.58
CA ALA A 198 76.22 17.42 7.37
C ALA A 198 77.33 16.64 8.12
N GLN A 199 77.28 15.30 8.21
CA GLN A 199 78.39 14.47 8.68
C GLN A 199 79.34 14.02 7.55
N ILE A 200 78.89 14.03 6.29
CA ILE A 200 79.72 13.81 5.09
C ILE A 200 80.90 14.81 4.91
N PRO A 201 80.91 16.09 5.37
CA PRO A 201 82.09 16.97 5.27
C PRO A 201 83.35 16.44 5.99
N GLY A 202 83.25 15.44 6.87
CA GLY A 202 84.42 14.77 7.46
C GLY A 202 85.21 13.91 6.45
N LEU A 203 84.57 13.40 5.40
CA LEU A 203 85.24 12.56 4.39
C LEU A 203 86.25 13.35 3.56
N ASN A 204 86.00 14.64 3.29
CA ASN A 204 86.93 15.47 2.56
C ASN A 204 88.20 15.76 3.40
N SER A 205 88.05 15.89 4.72
CA SER A 205 89.19 15.98 5.65
C SER A 205 89.98 14.67 5.71
N ILE A 206 89.31 13.51 5.73
CA ILE A 206 89.98 12.20 5.71
C ILE A 206 90.72 11.95 4.38
N ILE A 207 90.12 12.31 3.25
CA ILE A 207 90.73 12.22 1.91
C ILE A 207 91.96 13.13 1.79
N THR A 208 91.91 14.35 2.34
CA THR A 208 93.06 15.28 2.32
C THR A 208 94.21 14.80 3.22
N LEU A 209 93.91 14.14 4.35
CA LEU A 209 94.93 13.51 5.20
C LEU A 209 95.62 12.33 4.50
N ILE A 210 94.87 11.49 3.79
CA ILE A 210 95.41 10.35 3.02
C ILE A 210 96.33 10.84 1.89
N THR A 211 95.90 11.83 1.11
CA THR A 211 96.70 12.37 0.01
C THR A 211 97.97 13.07 0.49
N ARG A 212 97.93 13.76 1.64
CA ARG A 212 99.12 14.39 2.26
C ARG A 212 100.17 13.37 2.71
N ARG A 213 99.76 12.17 3.16
CA ARG A 213 100.73 11.11 3.51
C ARG A 213 101.38 10.53 2.25
N ARG A 214 100.58 10.22 1.22
CA ARG A 214 101.07 9.69 -0.07
C ARG A 214 102.03 10.66 -0.78
N ARG A 215 101.76 11.96 -0.73
CA ARG A 215 102.63 12.99 -1.33
C ARG A 215 103.99 13.08 -0.64
N ARG A 216 104.07 12.85 0.68
CA ARG A 216 105.36 12.81 1.40
C ARG A 216 106.21 11.63 0.96
N ASP A 217 105.62 10.45 0.82
CA ASP A 217 106.34 9.24 0.38
C ASP A 217 106.88 9.40 -1.06
N THR A 218 106.09 9.97 -1.97
CA THR A 218 106.54 10.25 -3.35
C THR A 218 107.67 11.27 -3.40
N VAL A 219 107.62 12.33 -2.59
CA VAL A 219 108.70 13.33 -2.54
C VAL A 219 110.01 12.71 -2.04
N ILE A 220 109.95 11.88 -0.99
CA ILE A 220 111.15 11.19 -0.47
C ILE A 220 111.76 10.28 -1.55
N LEU A 221 110.92 9.50 -2.24
CA LEU A 221 111.38 8.60 -3.29
C LEU A 221 111.96 9.34 -4.51
N ALA A 222 111.33 10.45 -4.92
CA ALA A 222 111.83 11.29 -6.01
C ALA A 222 113.18 11.95 -5.67
N VAL A 223 113.36 12.43 -4.43
CA VAL A 223 114.64 12.98 -3.95
C VAL A 223 115.73 11.90 -3.96
N LEU A 224 115.43 10.68 -3.49
CA LEU A 224 116.38 9.57 -3.50
C LEU A 224 116.88 9.24 -4.92
N ILE A 225 115.94 9.11 -5.87
CA ILE A 225 116.27 8.83 -7.28
C ILE A 225 117.06 10.00 -7.88
N GLY A 226 116.64 11.24 -7.64
CA GLY A 226 117.33 12.43 -8.14
C GLY A 226 118.78 12.51 -7.66
N VAL A 227 119.03 12.26 -6.37
CA VAL A 227 120.38 12.22 -5.80
C VAL A 227 121.21 11.11 -6.44
N CYS A 228 120.66 9.91 -6.60
CA CYS A 228 121.36 8.80 -7.28
C CYS A 228 121.74 9.14 -8.73
N VAL A 229 120.83 9.78 -9.49
CA VAL A 229 121.10 10.18 -10.88
C VAL A 229 122.17 11.26 -10.94
N VAL A 230 122.13 12.26 -10.06
CA VAL A 230 123.16 13.31 -9.99
C VAL A 230 124.52 12.72 -9.67
N ILE A 231 124.61 11.79 -8.71
CA ILE A 231 125.87 11.10 -8.38
C ILE A 231 126.39 10.32 -9.59
N LEU A 232 125.53 9.57 -10.30
CA LEU A 232 125.91 8.84 -11.51
C LEU A 232 126.42 9.78 -12.62
N LEU A 233 125.75 10.91 -12.83
CA LEU A 233 126.13 11.89 -13.84
C LEU A 233 127.50 12.52 -13.48
N LEU A 234 127.70 12.91 -12.21
CA LEU A 234 128.94 13.52 -11.73
C LEU A 234 130.13 12.55 -11.85
N VAL A 235 129.93 11.27 -11.51
CA VAL A 235 130.93 10.21 -11.69
C VAL A 235 131.18 9.93 -13.17
N GLY A 236 130.13 9.91 -13.99
CA GLY A 236 130.21 9.67 -15.43
C GLY A 236 130.93 10.77 -16.20
N THR A 237 130.73 12.05 -15.83
CA THR A 237 131.44 13.19 -16.44
C THR A 237 132.88 13.36 -15.98
N ARG A 238 133.31 12.62 -14.94
CA ARG A 238 134.69 12.63 -14.44
C ARG A 238 135.57 11.51 -15.02
N ARG A 239 135.05 10.73 -15.96
CA ARG A 239 135.81 9.82 -16.83
C ARG A 239 135.96 10.44 -18.21
#